data_AF-A0A8H4VQV4-F1
#
_entry.id   AF-A0A8H4VQV4-F1
#
_cell.length_a   1.000
_cell.length_b   1.000
_cell.length_c   1.000
_cell.angle_alpha   90.00
_cell.angle_beta   90.00
_cell.angle_gamma   90.00
#
_symmetry.space_group_name_H-M   'P 1'
#
loop_
_entity.id
_entity.type
_entity.pdbx_description
1 polymer ?
#
loop_
_entity_poly.entity_id
_entity_poly.type
_entity_poly.pdbx_seq_one_letter_code
_entity_poly.pdbx_strand_id
1 'polypeptide(L)'
;MESSSKATPDMNASSQLSPRPAQLCRIENELLDAANDLKNRRRVIGTLLTLEEMLNPVEEQEIGQSAYTFEGGDEEIVSTVQHELDIQSGKVIEISDDKEDDDKEEEAELNAFSTKDIVQFCQKLERLCFRHGYEDSLAFSGQLRRFRTHLVKQVT
;
A
#
# COMPACT_ATOMS: atom_id res chain seq x y z
N MET A 1 -47.87 13.00 46.48
CA MET A 1 -46.58 13.45 47.08
C MET A 1 -45.99 12.24 47.79
N GLU A 2 -45.71 11.13 47.10
CA GLU A 2 -44.69 10.96 46.06
C GLU A 2 -43.29 11.25 46.59
N SER A 3 -42.54 10.19 46.87
CA SER A 3 -41.07 10.12 46.75
C SER A 3 -40.65 8.66 46.91
N SER A 4 -40.56 8.00 45.77
CA SER A 4 -40.01 6.66 45.58
C SER A 4 -38.50 6.82 45.38
N SER A 5 -37.68 6.42 46.35
CA SER A 5 -36.23 6.43 46.19
C SER A 5 -35.77 5.09 45.65
N LYS A 6 -35.81 4.96 44.32
CA LYS A 6 -35.18 3.87 43.56
C LYS A 6 -33.69 4.16 43.46
N ALA A 7 -32.88 3.44 44.24
CA ALA A 7 -31.43 3.43 44.07
C ALA A 7 -31.08 2.71 42.77
N THR A 8 -30.48 3.44 41.83
CA THR A 8 -29.81 2.91 40.64
C THR A 8 -28.42 2.41 41.03
N PRO A 9 -27.97 1.23 40.60
CA PRO A 9 -26.56 0.90 40.66
C PRO A 9 -25.87 1.55 39.45
N ASP A 10 -24.98 2.50 39.73
CA ASP A 10 -24.02 3.00 38.75
C ASP A 10 -23.12 1.83 38.32
N MET A 11 -23.32 1.36 37.10
CA MET A 11 -22.35 0.54 36.37
C MET A 11 -21.22 1.45 35.90
N ASN A 12 -20.43 1.95 36.86
CA ASN A 12 -19.13 2.55 36.59
C ASN A 12 -18.14 1.40 36.33
N ALA A 13 -18.17 0.87 35.11
CA ALA A 13 -17.06 0.10 34.57
C ALA A 13 -15.90 1.08 34.33
N SER A 14 -15.23 1.47 35.42
CA SER A 14 -13.90 2.05 35.36
C SER A 14 -12.98 0.98 34.78
N SER A 15 -12.83 0.99 33.46
CA SER A 15 -11.77 0.32 32.75
C SER A 15 -10.45 0.77 33.39
N GLN A 16 -9.88 -0.09 34.24
CA GLN A 16 -8.57 0.13 34.81
C GLN A 16 -7.58 0.25 33.66
N LEU A 17 -7.17 1.48 33.36
CA LEU A 17 -6.06 1.76 32.45
C LEU A 17 -4.81 1.17 33.11
N SER A 18 -4.39 0.01 32.63
CA SER A 18 -3.10 -0.56 32.98
C SER A 18 -2.01 0.46 32.64
N PRO A 19 -0.97 0.59 33.48
CA PRO A 19 0.12 1.51 33.18
C PRO A 19 0.76 1.11 31.86
N ARG A 20 0.82 2.07 30.93
CA ARG A 20 1.40 1.87 29.61
C ARG A 20 2.84 1.34 29.77
N PRO A 21 3.19 0.19 29.16
CA PRO A 21 4.52 -0.36 29.25
C PRO A 21 5.58 0.69 28.90
N ALA A 22 6.60 0.85 29.75
CA ALA A 22 7.67 1.83 29.54
C ALA A 22 8.39 1.65 28.20
N GLN A 23 8.43 0.41 27.70
CA GLN A 23 8.96 0.07 26.38
C GLN A 23 8.17 0.74 25.25
N LEU A 24 6.83 0.78 25.33
CA LEU A 24 6.00 1.41 24.31
C LEU A 24 6.23 2.91 24.25
N CYS A 25 6.23 3.58 25.42
CA CYS A 25 6.53 5.01 25.49
C CYS A 25 7.89 5.33 24.86
N ARG A 26 8.90 4.49 25.13
CA ARG A 26 10.24 4.67 24.58
C ARG A 26 10.25 4.54 23.06
N ILE A 27 9.66 3.48 22.52
CA ILE A 27 9.65 3.22 21.07
C ILE A 27 8.88 4.30 20.31
N GLU A 28 7.77 4.79 20.87
CA GLU A 28 6.99 5.87 20.25
C GLU A 28 7.74 7.20 20.23
N ASN A 29 8.50 7.51 21.29
CA ASN A 29 9.37 8.67 21.29
C ASN A 29 10.50 8.52 20.27
N GLU A 30 11.13 7.35 20.19
CA GLU A 30 12.16 7.05 19.18
C GLU A 30 11.59 7.21 17.75
N LEU A 31 10.34 6.80 17.53
CA LEU A 31 9.64 6.97 16.25
C LEU A 31 9.37 8.45 15.93
N LEU A 32 8.88 9.22 16.90
CA LEU A 32 8.64 10.66 16.75
C LEU A 32 9.94 11.42 16.48
N ASP A 33 11.02 11.09 17.18
CA ASP A 33 12.33 11.70 16.98
C ASP A 33 12.86 11.41 15.55
N ALA A 34 12.71 10.17 15.08
CA ALA A 34 13.07 9.81 13.71
C ALA A 34 12.26 10.59 12.66
N ALA A 35 10.95 10.76 12.88
CA ALA A 35 10.08 11.53 12.00
C ALA A 35 10.48 13.02 11.95
N ASN A 36 10.79 13.60 13.12
CA ASN A 36 11.29 14.98 13.22
C ASN A 36 12.64 15.15 12.53
N ASP A 37 13.56 14.20 12.67
CA ASP A 37 14.84 14.19 11.97
C ASP A 37 14.67 14.16 10.45
N LEU A 38 13.72 13.38 9.93
CA LEU A 38 13.40 13.35 8.51
C LEU A 38 12.85 14.71 8.04
N LYS A 39 11.98 15.35 8.83
CA LYS A 39 11.47 16.69 8.53
C LYS A 39 12.59 17.73 8.51
N ASN A 40 13.49 17.71 9.50
CA ASN A 40 14.63 18.63 9.60
C ASN A 40 15.57 18.51 8.40
N ARG A 41 15.72 17.29 7.85
CA ARG A 41 16.49 17.01 6.64
C ARG A 41 15.71 17.31 5.34
N ARG A 42 14.51 17.89 5.42
CA ARG A 42 13.58 18.12 4.30
C ARG A 42 13.28 16.86 3.48
N ARG A 43 13.23 15.70 4.15
CA ARG A 43 12.90 14.40 3.54
C ARG A 43 11.40 14.08 3.60
N VAL A 44 10.64 14.81 4.41
CA VAL A 44 9.17 14.79 4.44
C VAL A 44 8.70 16.07 3.76
N ILE A 45 7.85 15.93 2.74
CA ILE A 45 7.20 17.05 2.06
C ILE A 45 5.83 17.24 2.69
N GLY A 46 5.50 18.48 3.07
CA GLY A 46 4.21 18.80 3.69
C GLY A 46 4.22 18.72 5.22
N THR A 47 3.04 18.48 5.78
CA THR A 47 2.83 18.38 7.23
C THR A 47 3.38 17.06 7.75
N LEU A 48 3.98 17.09 8.94
CA LEU A 48 4.46 15.87 9.59
C LEU A 48 3.26 15.12 10.15
N LEU A 49 3.20 13.81 9.90
CA LEU A 49 2.19 12.93 10.48
C LEU A 49 2.29 12.93 12.01
N THR A 50 1.13 12.87 12.66
CA THR A 50 1.01 12.63 14.09
C THR A 50 1.34 11.17 14.41
N LEU A 51 1.64 10.88 15.69
CA LEU A 51 1.90 9.50 16.13
C LEU A 51 0.73 8.57 15.78
N GLU A 52 -0.51 9.05 15.94
CA GLU A 52 -1.70 8.27 15.62
C GLU A 52 -1.78 7.96 14.13
N GLU A 53 -1.60 8.96 13.27
CA GLU A 53 -1.60 8.75 11.80
C GLU A 53 -0.45 7.85 11.33
N MET A 54 0.67 7.83 12.04
CA MET A 54 1.80 6.92 11.73
C MET A 54 1.54 5.48 12.15
N LEU A 55 0.76 5.26 13.22
CA LEU A 55 0.45 3.93 13.74
C LEU A 55 -0.83 3.35 13.12
N ASN A 56 -1.77 4.23 12.76
CA ASN A 56 -3.08 3.89 12.19
C ASN A 56 -3.34 4.75 10.93
N PRO A 57 -2.60 4.52 9.84
CA PRO A 57 -2.79 5.28 8.60
C PRO A 57 -4.18 5.01 8.01
N VAL A 58 -4.81 6.04 7.45
CA VAL A 58 -6.15 5.96 6.86
C VAL A 58 -6.19 5.00 5.66
N GLU A 59 -5.06 4.89 4.96
CA GLU A 59 -4.88 4.00 3.82
C GLU A 59 -4.95 2.52 4.21
N GLU A 60 -4.58 2.16 5.45
CA GLU A 60 -4.74 0.78 5.96
C GLU A 60 -6.18 0.48 6.41
N GLN A 61 -7.01 1.49 6.62
CA GLN A 61 -8.44 1.30 6.92
C GLN A 61 -9.23 0.94 5.65
N GLU A 62 -8.74 1.33 4.48
CA GLU A 62 -9.34 0.93 3.21
C GLU A 62 -8.89 -0.49 2.83
N ILE A 63 -9.72 -1.47 3.16
CA ILE A 63 -9.59 -2.81 2.61
C ILE A 63 -9.98 -2.70 1.13
N GLY A 64 -8.98 -2.58 0.26
CA GLY A 64 -9.19 -2.58 -1.18
C GLY A 64 -9.92 -3.85 -1.66
N GLN A 65 -10.29 -3.88 -2.94
CA GLN A 65 -10.86 -5.09 -3.55
C GLN A 65 -9.81 -6.21 -3.53
N SER A 66 -9.92 -7.11 -2.56
CA SER A 66 -9.10 -8.31 -2.51
C SER A 66 -9.51 -9.21 -3.67
N ALA A 67 -8.55 -9.77 -4.40
CA ALA A 67 -8.84 -10.85 -5.35
C ALA A 67 -9.44 -12.10 -4.67
N TYR A 68 -9.45 -12.11 -3.32
CA TYR A 68 -10.00 -13.15 -2.46
C TYR A 68 -11.23 -12.69 -1.68
N THR A 69 -11.98 -11.69 -2.16
CA THR A 69 -13.35 -11.46 -1.68
C THR A 69 -14.27 -12.51 -2.30
N PHE A 70 -14.55 -13.55 -1.54
CA PHE A 70 -15.50 -14.60 -1.90
C PHE A 70 -16.86 -14.24 -1.31
N GLU A 71 -17.66 -13.45 -2.03
CA GLU A 71 -19.00 -13.04 -1.60
C GLU A 71 -19.93 -14.25 -1.43
N GLY A 72 -19.70 -15.32 -2.20
CA GLY A 72 -20.37 -16.62 -2.07
C GLY A 72 -19.87 -17.49 -0.93
N GLY A 73 -18.88 -17.03 -0.15
CA GLY A 73 -18.32 -17.75 0.99
C GLY A 73 -17.60 -19.05 0.60
N ASP A 74 -17.76 -20.10 1.41
CA ASP A 74 -17.00 -21.35 1.29
C ASP A 74 -17.16 -22.05 -0.07
N GLU A 75 -18.34 -21.96 -0.70
CA GLU A 75 -18.59 -22.63 -1.98
C GLU A 75 -17.77 -22.00 -3.12
N GLU A 76 -17.64 -20.67 -3.12
CA GLU A 76 -16.86 -19.93 -4.11
C GLU A 76 -15.36 -20.14 -3.90
N ILE A 77 -14.91 -20.24 -2.64
CA ILE A 77 -13.54 -20.59 -2.27
C ILE A 77 -13.19 -21.98 -2.82
N VAL A 78 -14.03 -22.98 -2.54
CA VAL A 78 -13.81 -24.36 -2.98
C VAL A 78 -13.79 -24.45 -4.51
N SER A 79 -14.71 -23.75 -5.19
CA SER A 79 -14.76 -23.71 -6.65
C SER A 79 -13.49 -23.10 -7.25
N THR A 80 -12.99 -22.00 -6.66
CA THR A 80 -11.77 -21.33 -7.14
C THR A 80 -10.54 -22.21 -6.96
N VAL A 81 -10.39 -22.83 -5.78
CA VAL A 81 -9.29 -23.77 -5.51
C VAL A 81 -9.35 -24.98 -6.43
N GLN A 82 -10.54 -25.54 -6.67
CA GLN A 82 -10.68 -26.67 -7.58
C GLN A 82 -10.34 -26.30 -9.03
N HIS A 83 -10.71 -25.08 -9.46
CA HIS A 83 -10.35 -24.56 -10.77
C HIS A 83 -8.83 -24.40 -10.93
N GLU A 84 -8.13 -23.87 -9.92
CA GLU A 84 -6.67 -23.76 -9.93
C GLU A 84 -5.97 -25.14 -10.00
N LEU A 85 -6.49 -26.13 -9.26
CA LEU A 85 -5.98 -27.51 -9.31
C LEU A 85 -6.23 -28.18 -10.67
N ASP A 86 -7.38 -27.89 -11.28
CA ASP A 86 -7.73 -28.39 -12.62
C ASP A 86 -6.85 -27.75 -13.71
N ILE A 87 -6.45 -26.48 -13.56
CA ILE A 87 -5.44 -25.84 -14.42
C ILE A 87 -4.07 -26.49 -14.22
N GLN A 88 -3.62 -26.65 -12.98
CA GLN A 88 -2.30 -27.20 -12.67
C GLN A 88 -2.15 -28.66 -13.14
N SER A 89 -3.23 -29.43 -13.09
CA SER A 89 -3.29 -30.80 -13.60
C SER A 89 -3.46 -30.89 -15.12
N GLY A 90 -3.61 -29.76 -15.82
CA GLY A 90 -3.78 -29.69 -17.27
C GLY A 90 -5.15 -30.14 -17.76
N LYS A 91 -6.13 -30.26 -16.86
CA LYS A 91 -7.52 -30.62 -17.16
C LYS A 91 -8.30 -29.42 -17.72
N VAL A 92 -7.88 -28.21 -17.37
CA VAL A 92 -8.37 -26.94 -17.92
C VAL A 92 -7.17 -26.20 -18.52
N ILE A 93 -7.28 -25.79 -19.78
CA ILE A 93 -6.29 -24.93 -20.44
C ILE A 93 -6.82 -23.51 -20.30
N GLU A 94 -6.12 -22.68 -19.54
CA GLU A 94 -6.42 -21.25 -19.46
C GLU A 94 -6.06 -20.62 -20.81
N ILE A 95 -7.10 -20.24 -21.56
CA ILE A 95 -6.92 -19.46 -22.79
C ILE A 95 -6.80 -18.01 -22.33
N SER A 96 -5.57 -17.55 -22.15
CA SER A 96 -5.28 -16.13 -22.13
C SER A 96 -5.76 -15.58 -23.47
N ASP A 97 -6.76 -14.68 -23.48
CA ASP A 97 -7.02 -13.82 -24.63
C ASP A 97 -5.85 -12.83 -24.75
N ASP A 98 -4.68 -13.37 -25.13
CA ASP A 98 -3.60 -12.58 -25.68
C ASP A 98 -4.07 -12.18 -27.06
N LYS A 99 -4.70 -11.01 -27.12
CA LYS A 99 -4.93 -10.35 -28.39
C LYS A 99 -3.55 -10.14 -28.98
N GLU A 100 -3.18 -11.00 -29.92
CA GLU A 100 -2.14 -10.72 -30.91
C GLU A 100 -2.60 -9.48 -31.69
N ASP A 101 -2.38 -8.31 -31.10
CA ASP A 101 -2.49 -7.03 -31.77
C ASP A 101 -1.30 -6.94 -32.74
N ASP A 102 -1.62 -6.67 -33.99
CA ASP A 102 -0.69 -6.55 -35.12
C ASP A 102 0.11 -5.23 -35.03
N ASP A 103 0.87 -5.05 -33.94
CA ASP A 103 1.59 -3.82 -33.60
C ASP A 103 3.03 -3.78 -34.14
N LYS A 104 3.22 -4.21 -35.40
CA LYS A 104 4.56 -4.18 -36.02
C LYS A 104 5.08 -2.77 -36.33
N GLU A 105 4.25 -1.75 -36.20
CA GLU A 105 4.64 -0.35 -36.42
C GLU A 105 4.98 0.40 -35.11
N GLU A 106 4.41 0.04 -33.96
CA GLU A 106 4.72 0.70 -32.66
C GLU A 106 6.02 0.18 -32.01
N GLU A 107 6.42 -1.08 -32.26
CA GLU A 107 7.70 -1.61 -31.78
C GLU A 107 8.91 -0.81 -32.29
N ALA A 108 8.82 -0.20 -33.47
CA ALA A 108 9.95 0.53 -34.06
C ALA A 108 10.27 1.84 -33.32
N GLU A 109 9.26 2.54 -32.79
CA GLU A 109 9.46 3.79 -32.02
C GLU A 109 9.88 3.51 -30.57
N LEU A 110 9.37 2.43 -29.96
CA LEU A 110 9.73 2.05 -28.59
C LEU A 110 11.15 1.45 -28.49
N ASN A 111 11.64 0.81 -29.57
CA ASN A 111 13.01 0.33 -29.68
C ASN A 111 14.05 1.45 -29.89
N ALA A 112 13.63 2.71 -30.04
CA ALA A 112 14.55 3.84 -30.18
C ALA A 112 15.28 4.20 -28.87
N PHE A 113 14.76 3.80 -27.72
CA PHE A 113 15.35 4.09 -26.41
C PHE A 113 16.17 2.91 -25.91
N SER A 114 17.47 3.11 -25.67
CA SER A 114 18.25 2.11 -24.96
C SER A 114 17.76 2.00 -23.51
N THR A 115 17.96 0.85 -22.87
CA THR A 115 17.63 0.67 -21.44
C THR A 115 18.29 1.73 -20.56
N LYS A 116 19.47 2.22 -20.95
CA LYS A 116 20.18 3.31 -20.27
C LYS A 116 19.42 4.64 -20.36
N ASP A 117 18.81 4.94 -21.50
CA ASP A 117 18.03 6.16 -21.71
C ASP A 117 16.73 6.13 -20.90
N ILE A 118 16.07 4.97 -20.85
CA ILE A 118 14.85 4.77 -20.05
C ILE A 118 15.17 4.91 -18.55
N VAL A 119 16.28 4.33 -18.08
CA VAL A 119 16.74 4.48 -16.68
C VAL A 119 17.02 5.95 -16.34
N GLN A 120 17.69 6.69 -17.23
CA GLN A 120 17.95 8.12 -17.03
C GLN A 120 16.66 8.95 -17.05
N PHE A 121 15.71 8.60 -17.92
CA PHE A 121 14.41 9.25 -17.98
C PHE A 121 13.64 9.06 -16.68
N CYS A 122 13.57 7.82 -16.16
CA CYS A 122 12.94 7.52 -14.86
C CYS A 122 13.58 8.33 -13.72
N GLN A 123 14.90 8.50 -13.71
CA GLN A 123 15.58 9.32 -12.71
C GLN A 123 15.24 10.82 -12.80
N LYS A 124 15.11 11.36 -14.01
CA LYS A 124 14.72 12.76 -14.22
C LYS A 124 13.28 12.98 -13.78
N LEU A 125 12.39 12.08 -14.16
CA LEU A 125 10.97 12.14 -13.82
C LEU A 125 10.78 12.00 -12.30
N GLU A 126 11.48 11.07 -11.65
CA GLU A 126 11.49 10.92 -10.18
C GLU A 126 11.87 12.24 -9.48
N ARG A 127 12.91 12.93 -9.96
CA ARG A 127 13.30 14.25 -9.39
C ARG A 127 12.26 15.34 -9.61
N LEU A 128 11.57 15.32 -10.75
CA LEU A 128 10.49 16.27 -11.04
C LEU A 128 9.28 16.02 -10.15
N CYS A 129 8.93 14.75 -9.91
CA CYS A 129 7.89 14.37 -8.95
C CYS A 129 8.21 14.89 -7.54
N PHE A 130 9.47 14.80 -7.10
CA PHE A 130 9.86 15.35 -5.79
C PHE A 130 9.84 16.89 -5.73
N ARG A 131 10.09 17.57 -6.85
CA ARG A 131 10.26 19.02 -6.88
C ARG A 131 8.98 19.79 -7.18
N HIS A 132 8.11 19.21 -7.99
CA HIS A 132 6.92 19.85 -8.55
C HIS A 132 5.65 19.01 -8.39
N GLY A 133 5.76 17.86 -7.73
CA GLY A 133 4.66 16.93 -7.59
C GLY A 133 3.54 17.41 -6.67
N TYR A 134 2.32 17.00 -7.01
CA TYR A 134 1.13 17.03 -6.16
C TYR A 134 0.93 15.66 -5.48
N GLU A 135 -0.17 15.46 -4.76
CA GLU A 135 -0.40 14.29 -3.89
C GLU A 135 -0.07 12.93 -4.54
N ASP A 136 -0.46 12.68 -5.79
CA ASP A 136 -0.20 11.40 -6.50
C ASP A 136 1.25 11.24 -7.01
N SER A 137 2.04 12.31 -6.98
CA SER A 137 3.40 12.29 -7.53
C SER A 137 4.35 11.41 -6.73
N LEU A 138 4.06 11.17 -5.45
CA LEU A 138 4.83 10.26 -4.62
C LEU A 138 4.58 8.80 -5.00
N ALA A 139 3.31 8.42 -5.21
CA ALA A 139 2.95 7.08 -5.68
C ALA A 139 3.58 6.80 -7.05
N PHE A 140 3.51 7.78 -7.97
CA PHE A 140 4.14 7.68 -9.29
C PHE A 140 5.68 7.57 -9.18
N SER A 141 6.32 8.34 -8.30
CA SER A 141 7.76 8.21 -8.04
C SER A 141 8.16 6.81 -7.54
N GLY A 142 7.29 6.19 -6.72
CA GLY A 142 7.45 4.83 -6.26
C GLY A 142 7.40 3.82 -7.41
N GLN A 143 6.45 3.97 -8.33
CA GLN A 143 6.34 3.12 -9.52
C GLN A 143 7.53 3.28 -10.46
N LEU A 144 7.99 4.50 -10.70
CA LEU A 144 9.21 4.77 -11.50
C LEU A 144 10.44 4.08 -10.90
N ARG A 145 10.56 4.06 -9.57
CA ARG A 145 11.67 3.39 -8.89
C ARG A 145 11.60 1.87 -9.06
N ARG A 146 10.41 1.27 -8.95
CA ARG A 146 10.20 -0.17 -9.17
C ARG A 146 10.55 -0.55 -10.61
N PHE A 147 10.03 0.21 -11.58
CA PHE A 147 10.30 0.01 -13.00
C PHE A 147 11.79 0.14 -13.31
N ARG A 148 12.47 1.18 -12.79
CA ARG A 148 13.92 1.35 -12.96
C ARG A 148 14.70 0.15 -12.42
N THR A 149 14.36 -0.34 -11.23
CA THR A 149 15.02 -1.52 -10.63
C THR A 149 14.81 -2.76 -11.48
N HIS A 150 13.64 -2.93 -12.08
CA HIS A 150 13.36 -4.03 -13.01
C HIS A 150 14.25 -3.94 -14.26
N LEU A 151 14.36 -2.77 -14.88
CA LEU A 151 15.20 -2.55 -16.05
C LEU A 151 16.70 -2.79 -15.77
N VAL A 152 17.20 -2.35 -14.63
CA VAL A 152 18.62 -2.59 -14.26
C VAL A 152 18.90 -4.09 -14.11
N LYS A 153 17.95 -4.86 -13.58
CA LYS A 153 18.08 -6.31 -13.43
C LYS A 153 18.08 -7.07 -14.77
N GLN A 154 17.47 -6.52 -15.82
CA GLN A 154 17.47 -7.14 -17.15
C GLN A 154 18.77 -6.94 -17.94
N VAL A 155 19.58 -5.94 -17.55
CA VAL A 155 20.84 -5.59 -18.23
C VAL A 155 22.08 -6.23 -17.56
N THR A 156 21.91 -6.81 -16.37
CA THR A 156 22.99 -7.46 -15.59
C THR A 156 22.93 -8.97 -15.75
#